data_AF-A0A2W4NSJ1-F1
#
_entry.id   AF-A0A2W4NSJ1-F1
#
_cell.length_a   1.000
_cell.length_b   1.000
_cell.length_c   1.000
_cell.angle_alpha   90.00
_cell.angle_beta   90.00
_cell.angle_gamma   90.00
#
_symmetry.space_group_name_H-M   'P 1'
#
loop_
_entity.id
_entity.type
_entity.pdbx_description
1 polymer ?
#
loop_
_entity_poly.entity_id
_entity_poly.type
_entity_poly.pdbx_seq_one_letter_code
_entity_poly.pdbx_strand_id
1 'polypeptide(L)'
;NPFPDNPISVCRGAFGRVNLPAALIAFPLMRPALMRRFREDVLDYVINGGIVGGTALALLYGVVYLTSGENTVAARSAVTIFLVLYGMLVMWHTMGIQLLRPRTITAHGPIFILGLSLGAATIAVPYMLPYVLPILAETFTFQPPSGLVWVLIFGVFALSILALELITRTRALTTRVWALARP
;
A
#
# COMPACT_ATOMS: atom_id res chain seq x y z
N ASN A 1 9.88 -10.88 22.58
CA ASN A 1 10.82 -10.13 21.72
C ASN A 1 10.03 -9.01 21.05
N PRO A 2 10.35 -7.72 21.26
CA PRO A 2 9.42 -6.61 21.05
C PRO A 2 9.36 -6.07 19.60
N PHE A 3 9.87 -6.79 18.61
CA PHE A 3 9.79 -6.42 17.19
C PHE A 3 9.04 -7.50 16.41
N PRO A 4 7.81 -7.22 15.90
CA PRO A 4 6.92 -8.24 15.38
C PRO A 4 7.06 -8.49 13.87
N ASP A 5 8.24 -8.28 13.29
CA ASP A 5 8.53 -8.73 11.92
C ASP A 5 10.00 -9.12 11.74
N ASN A 6 10.22 -10.34 11.24
CA ASN A 6 11.53 -10.82 10.80
C ASN A 6 12.02 -9.94 9.63
N PRO A 7 13.30 -9.51 9.54
CA PRO A 7 13.84 -8.76 8.41
C PRO A 7 13.49 -9.35 7.03
N ILE A 8 13.32 -10.67 6.95
CA ILE A 8 12.85 -11.37 5.75
C ILE A 8 11.43 -10.92 5.32
N SER A 9 10.52 -10.66 6.26
CA SER A 9 9.15 -10.19 5.99
C SER A 9 9.13 -8.76 5.47
N VAL A 10 9.99 -7.89 6.00
CA VAL A 10 10.17 -6.50 5.52
C VAL A 10 10.82 -6.48 4.15
N CYS A 11 11.88 -7.28 3.95
CA CYS A 11 12.55 -7.43 2.66
C CYS A 11 11.62 -7.99 1.58
N ARG A 12 10.74 -8.95 1.89
CA ARG A 12 9.72 -9.48 0.96
C ARG A 12 8.61 -8.47 0.68
N GLY A 13 8.22 -7.70 1.70
CA GLY A 13 7.33 -6.57 1.55
C GLY A 13 7.86 -5.49 0.60
N ALA A 14 9.16 -5.25 0.63
CA ALA A 14 9.86 -4.42 -0.35
C ALA A 14 9.97 -5.13 -1.71
N PHE A 15 10.33 -6.41 -1.74
CA PHE A 15 10.53 -7.17 -2.99
C PHE A 15 9.23 -7.34 -3.79
N GLY A 16 8.11 -7.69 -3.15
CA GLY A 16 6.84 -7.85 -3.85
C GLY A 16 6.18 -6.52 -4.22
N ARG A 17 6.21 -5.51 -3.33
CA ARG A 17 5.44 -4.27 -3.51
C ARG A 17 6.23 -3.13 -4.18
N VAL A 18 7.56 -3.15 -4.08
CA VAL A 18 8.44 -2.16 -4.74
C VAL A 18 8.99 -2.73 -6.05
N ASN A 19 9.43 -3.99 -6.08
CA ASN A 19 10.03 -4.54 -7.31
C ASN A 19 9.01 -4.96 -8.39
N LEU A 20 7.75 -5.31 -8.08
CA LEU A 20 6.79 -5.59 -9.17
C LEU A 20 6.43 -4.32 -9.97
N PRO A 21 6.07 -3.18 -9.34
CA PRO A 21 5.91 -1.93 -10.07
C PRO A 21 7.22 -1.46 -10.73
N ALA A 22 8.37 -1.60 -10.04
CA ALA A 22 9.67 -1.21 -10.63
C ALA A 22 10.08 -2.10 -11.80
N ALA A 23 9.80 -3.41 -11.77
CA ALA A 23 10.03 -4.33 -12.88
C ALA A 23 9.09 -4.01 -14.06
N LEU A 24 7.84 -3.66 -13.80
CA LEU A 24 6.88 -3.26 -14.85
C LEU A 24 7.14 -1.84 -15.41
N ILE A 25 7.96 -1.04 -14.72
CA ILE A 25 8.51 0.24 -15.22
C ILE A 25 9.84 -0.01 -15.98
N ALA A 26 10.66 -0.96 -15.52
CA ALA A 26 11.96 -1.30 -16.10
C ALA A 26 11.86 -2.12 -17.41
N PHE A 27 10.90 -3.04 -17.51
CA PHE A 27 10.37 -3.48 -18.80
C PHE A 27 9.36 -2.41 -19.21
N PRO A 28 9.54 -1.66 -20.31
CA PRO A 28 8.86 -0.38 -20.59
C PRO A 28 7.35 -0.50 -20.93
N LEU A 29 6.61 -1.30 -20.17
CA LEU A 29 5.19 -1.57 -20.29
C LEU A 29 4.35 -0.44 -19.68
N MET A 30 4.90 0.31 -18.72
CA MET A 30 4.22 1.44 -18.08
C MET A 30 5.08 2.71 -18.04
N ARG A 31 4.51 3.83 -18.52
CA ARG A 31 5.16 5.17 -18.48
C ARG A 31 4.49 6.03 -17.40
N PRO A 32 5.24 6.50 -16.37
CA PRO A 32 4.70 7.39 -15.34
C PRO A 32 4.16 8.70 -15.93
N ALA A 33 3.19 9.31 -15.25
CA ALA A 33 2.66 10.60 -15.67
C ALA A 33 3.75 11.70 -15.60
N LEU A 34 3.72 12.64 -16.55
CA LEU A 34 4.72 13.71 -16.65
C LEU A 34 4.62 14.68 -15.45
N MET A 35 5.64 14.72 -14.60
CA MET A 35 5.76 15.69 -13.51
C MET A 35 6.63 16.89 -13.93
N ARG A 36 6.06 18.10 -13.87
CA ARG A 36 6.74 19.36 -14.26
C ARG A 36 7.93 19.71 -13.36
N ARG A 37 7.85 19.43 -12.06
CA ARG A 37 8.95 19.63 -11.10
C ARG A 37 9.26 18.33 -10.40
N PHE A 38 9.82 17.39 -11.17
CA PHE A 38 10.06 16.01 -10.74
C PHE A 38 10.64 15.89 -9.32
N ARG A 39 11.68 16.66 -8.97
CA ARG A 39 12.32 16.55 -7.65
C ARG A 39 11.42 17.00 -6.49
N GLU A 40 10.69 18.10 -6.66
CA GLU A 40 9.80 18.65 -5.63
C GLU A 40 8.53 17.80 -5.51
N ASP A 41 7.87 17.53 -6.65
CA ASP A 41 6.59 16.82 -6.68
C ASP A 41 6.73 15.35 -6.23
N VAL A 42 7.86 14.68 -6.54
CA VAL A 42 8.14 13.31 -6.08
C VAL A 42 8.44 13.28 -4.59
N LEU A 43 9.33 14.17 -4.10
CA LEU A 43 9.69 14.18 -2.69
C LEU A 43 8.46 14.50 -1.81
N ASP A 44 7.68 15.49 -2.22
CA ASP A 44 6.43 15.88 -1.59
C ASP A 44 5.45 14.71 -1.54
N TYR A 45 5.32 13.95 -2.63
CA TYR A 45 4.44 12.80 -2.69
C TYR A 45 4.95 11.64 -1.81
N VAL A 46 6.25 11.34 -1.81
CA VAL A 46 6.83 10.27 -1.00
C VAL A 46 6.68 10.57 0.49
N ILE A 47 6.92 11.81 0.91
CA ILE A 47 6.76 12.21 2.32
C ILE A 47 5.30 12.12 2.74
N ASN A 48 4.40 12.75 1.98
CA ASN A 48 2.98 12.77 2.32
C ASN A 48 2.35 11.37 2.25
N GLY A 49 2.64 10.61 1.19
CA GLY A 49 2.19 9.24 1.02
C GLY A 49 2.80 8.29 2.05
N GLY A 50 4.05 8.52 2.45
CA GLY A 50 4.68 7.78 3.54
C GLY A 50 4.00 8.02 4.89
N ILE A 51 3.67 9.28 5.21
CA ILE A 51 2.95 9.64 6.45
C ILE A 51 1.57 9.01 6.46
N VAL A 52 0.77 9.21 5.39
CA VAL A 52 -0.60 8.64 5.32
C VAL A 52 -0.56 7.12 5.44
N GLY A 53 0.31 6.46 4.67
CA GLY A 53 0.45 5.01 4.69
C GLY A 53 0.92 4.49 6.04
N GLY A 54 1.93 5.12 6.65
CA GLY A 54 2.47 4.75 7.94
C GLY A 54 1.47 4.90 9.08
N THR A 55 0.74 6.02 9.14
CA THR A 55 -0.30 6.25 10.15
C THR A 55 -1.45 5.28 9.99
N ALA A 56 -1.92 5.05 8.77
CA ALA A 56 -2.99 4.10 8.48
C ALA A 56 -2.59 2.66 8.88
N LEU A 57 -1.34 2.28 8.59
CA LEU A 57 -0.79 0.97 8.93
C LEU A 57 -0.67 0.78 10.45
N ALA A 58 -0.15 1.77 11.15
CA ALA A 58 -0.02 1.73 12.61
C ALA A 58 -1.40 1.63 13.29
N LEU A 59 -2.37 2.40 12.80
CA LEU A 59 -3.75 2.37 13.30
C LEU A 59 -4.38 1.00 13.05
N LEU A 60 -4.29 0.47 11.83
CA LEU A 60 -4.84 -0.84 11.48
C LEU A 60 -4.22 -1.95 12.33
N TYR A 61 -2.89 -1.96 12.46
CA TYR A 61 -2.19 -2.94 13.29
C TYR A 61 -2.67 -2.88 14.74
N GLY A 62 -2.70 -1.69 15.34
CA GLY A 62 -3.08 -1.50 16.73
C GLY A 62 -4.53 -1.92 17.00
N VAL A 63 -5.46 -1.50 16.15
CA VAL A 63 -6.88 -1.88 16.30
C VAL A 63 -7.06 -3.39 16.18
N VAL A 64 -6.51 -4.02 15.14
CA VAL A 64 -6.67 -5.47 14.93
C VAL A 64 -6.00 -6.27 16.04
N TYR A 65 -4.84 -5.84 16.53
CA TYR A 65 -4.15 -6.46 17.65
C TYR A 65 -5.02 -6.45 18.91
N LEU A 66 -5.60 -5.30 19.26
CA LEU A 66 -6.44 -5.16 20.45
C LEU A 66 -7.77 -5.90 20.32
N THR A 67 -8.45 -5.81 19.17
CA THR A 67 -9.76 -6.44 18.98
C THR A 67 -9.68 -7.96 18.83
N SER A 68 -8.51 -8.50 18.46
CA SER A 68 -8.31 -9.94 18.28
C SER A 68 -7.70 -10.63 19.51
N GLY A 69 -7.72 -9.97 20.67
CA GLY A 69 -7.16 -10.51 21.91
C GLY A 69 -5.64 -10.64 21.88
N GLU A 70 -4.95 -9.60 21.40
CA GLU A 70 -3.48 -9.54 21.31
C GLU A 70 -2.87 -10.55 20.33
N ASN A 71 -3.66 -11.02 19.36
CA ASN A 71 -3.20 -11.93 18.33
C ASN A 71 -2.36 -11.20 17.27
N THR A 72 -1.05 -11.36 17.36
CA THR A 72 -0.07 -10.79 16.41
C THR A 72 -0.22 -11.35 14.99
N VAL A 73 -0.67 -12.60 14.82
CA VAL A 73 -0.83 -13.24 13.52
C VAL A 73 -1.98 -12.62 12.73
N ALA A 74 -3.10 -12.36 13.41
CA ALA A 74 -4.25 -11.67 12.82
C ALA A 74 -3.89 -10.25 12.39
N ALA A 75 -3.19 -9.50 13.25
CA ALA A 75 -2.74 -8.13 12.95
C ALA A 75 -1.78 -8.08 11.75
N ARG A 76 -0.81 -9.00 11.69
CA ARG A 76 0.14 -9.11 10.55
C ARG A 76 -0.57 -9.46 9.24
N SER A 77 -1.56 -10.34 9.29
CA SER A 77 -2.35 -10.72 8.11
C SER A 77 -3.15 -9.53 7.58
N ALA A 78 -3.80 -8.76 8.45
CA ALA A 78 -4.53 -7.55 8.08
C ALA A 78 -3.62 -6.46 7.49
N VAL A 79 -2.48 -6.21 8.12
CA VAL A 79 -1.46 -5.26 7.62
C VAL A 79 -0.91 -5.68 6.27
N THR A 80 -0.70 -6.98 6.03
CA THR A 80 -0.21 -7.49 4.75
C THR A 80 -1.19 -7.17 3.62
N ILE A 81 -2.50 -7.41 3.84
CA ILE A 81 -3.55 -7.08 2.86
C ILE A 81 -3.60 -5.57 2.61
N PHE A 82 -3.61 -4.77 3.68
CA PHE A 82 -3.65 -3.32 3.55
C PHE A 82 -2.44 -2.78 2.77
N LEU A 83 -1.25 -3.31 3.00
CA LEU A 83 -0.06 -2.91 2.25
C LEU A 83 -0.16 -3.23 0.75
N VAL A 84 -0.83 -4.32 0.36
CA VAL A 84 -1.08 -4.61 -1.05
C VAL A 84 -2.02 -3.57 -1.66
N LEU A 85 -3.14 -3.29 -0.97
CA LEU A 85 -4.09 -2.26 -1.39
C LEU A 85 -3.45 -0.88 -1.48
N TYR A 86 -2.63 -0.51 -0.49
CA TYR A 86 -1.94 0.77 -0.45
C TYR A 86 -0.85 0.87 -1.52
N GLY A 87 -0.07 -0.19 -1.75
CA GLY A 87 0.92 -0.24 -2.83
C GLY A 87 0.29 -0.09 -4.21
N MET A 88 -0.87 -0.72 -4.41
CA MET A 88 -1.68 -0.57 -5.61
C MET A 88 -2.20 0.87 -5.78
N LEU A 89 -2.69 1.49 -4.71
CA LEU A 89 -3.10 2.90 -4.74
C LEU A 89 -1.93 3.81 -5.15
N VAL A 90 -0.75 3.60 -4.57
CA VAL A 90 0.46 4.35 -4.91
C VAL A 90 0.82 4.16 -6.38
N MET A 91 0.79 2.92 -6.88
CA MET A 91 1.05 2.61 -8.29
C MET A 91 0.05 3.31 -9.22
N TRP A 92 -1.24 3.29 -8.90
CA TRP A 92 -2.24 4.01 -9.69
C TRP A 92 -1.97 5.50 -9.71
N HIS A 93 -1.62 6.08 -8.55
CA HIS A 93 -1.31 7.50 -8.46
C HIS A 93 -0.07 7.88 -9.28
N THR A 94 0.99 7.05 -9.30
CA THR A 94 2.18 7.30 -10.13
C THR A 94 1.89 7.17 -11.63
N MET A 95 0.90 6.36 -12.00
CA MET A 95 0.38 6.24 -13.37
C MET A 95 -0.67 7.29 -13.73
N GLY A 96 -0.98 8.24 -12.82
CA GLY A 96 -1.95 9.30 -13.07
C GLY A 96 -3.42 8.88 -12.94
N ILE A 97 -3.68 7.70 -12.35
CA ILE A 97 -5.02 7.21 -12.07
C ILE A 97 -5.44 7.68 -10.68
N GLN A 98 -6.55 8.43 -10.62
CA GLN A 98 -7.14 8.93 -9.38
C GLN A 98 -8.49 8.27 -9.16
N LEU A 99 -8.61 7.48 -8.09
CA LEU A 99 -9.84 6.72 -7.79
C LEU A 99 -11.07 7.63 -7.60
N LEU A 100 -10.87 8.83 -7.07
CA LEU A 100 -11.94 9.82 -6.88
C LEU A 100 -12.32 10.55 -8.18
N ARG A 101 -11.61 10.30 -9.28
CA ARG A 101 -11.90 10.88 -10.61
C ARG A 101 -12.11 9.76 -11.63
N PRO A 102 -13.34 9.21 -11.76
CA PRO A 102 -13.61 8.03 -12.58
C PRO A 102 -13.24 8.20 -14.06
N ARG A 103 -13.21 9.43 -14.59
CA ARG A 103 -12.74 9.72 -15.95
C ARG A 103 -11.28 9.30 -16.19
N THR A 104 -10.43 9.33 -15.16
CA THR A 104 -9.02 8.92 -15.27
C THR A 104 -8.89 7.40 -15.34
N ILE A 105 -9.81 6.68 -14.70
CA ILE A 105 -9.87 5.20 -14.70
C ILE A 105 -10.24 4.72 -16.11
N THR A 106 -11.25 5.31 -16.74
CA THR A 106 -11.66 4.92 -18.10
C THR A 106 -10.58 5.24 -19.13
N ALA A 107 -9.80 6.30 -18.94
CA ALA A 107 -8.69 6.66 -19.83
C ALA A 107 -7.49 5.68 -19.73
N HIS A 108 -7.27 5.07 -18.56
CA HIS A 108 -6.17 4.14 -18.30
C HIS A 108 -6.68 2.76 -17.86
N GLY A 109 -7.82 2.32 -18.42
CA GLY A 109 -8.52 1.10 -18.03
C GLY A 109 -7.62 -0.16 -17.95
N PRO A 110 -6.75 -0.43 -18.95
CA PRO A 110 -5.84 -1.58 -18.90
C PRO A 110 -4.87 -1.54 -17.71
N ILE A 111 -4.34 -0.37 -17.36
CA ILE A 111 -3.42 -0.19 -16.22
C ILE A 111 -4.18 -0.36 -14.91
N PHE A 112 -5.41 0.15 -14.84
CA PHE A 112 -6.29 -0.06 -13.69
C PHE A 112 -6.55 -1.55 -13.45
N ILE A 113 -6.96 -2.29 -14.49
CA ILE A 113 -7.21 -3.73 -14.42
C ILE A 113 -5.93 -4.50 -14.10
N LEU A 114 -4.78 -4.12 -14.65
CA LEU A 114 -3.50 -4.74 -14.35
C LEU A 114 -3.11 -4.55 -12.88
N GLY A 115 -3.34 -3.36 -12.30
CA GLY A 115 -3.19 -3.15 -10.87
C GLY A 115 -4.13 -4.04 -10.07
N LEU A 116 -5.40 -4.16 -10.50
CA LEU A 116 -6.41 -5.01 -9.89
C LEU A 116 -6.04 -6.48 -9.90
N SER A 117 -5.61 -7.00 -11.03
CA SER A 117 -5.21 -8.40 -11.17
C SER A 117 -3.95 -8.70 -10.36
N LEU A 118 -2.94 -7.83 -10.38
CA LEU A 118 -1.72 -8.00 -9.58
C LEU A 118 -2.02 -7.92 -8.08
N GLY A 119 -2.85 -6.98 -7.64
CA GLY A 119 -3.27 -6.86 -6.26
C GLY A 119 -4.04 -8.08 -5.78
N ALA A 120 -5.03 -8.53 -6.57
CA ALA A 120 -5.80 -9.74 -6.28
C ALA A 120 -4.92 -11.00 -6.22
N ALA A 121 -4.01 -11.16 -7.19
CA ALA A 121 -3.04 -12.26 -7.20
C ALA A 121 -2.14 -12.22 -5.95
N THR A 122 -1.65 -11.04 -5.57
CA THR A 122 -0.79 -10.88 -4.39
C THR A 122 -1.53 -11.19 -3.09
N ILE A 123 -2.82 -10.83 -2.98
CA ILE A 123 -3.66 -11.21 -1.84
C ILE A 123 -3.95 -12.71 -1.84
N ALA A 124 -4.11 -13.35 -3.01
CA ALA A 124 -4.37 -14.77 -3.13
C ALA A 124 -3.16 -15.65 -2.76
N VAL A 125 -1.94 -15.19 -3.01
CA VAL A 125 -0.69 -15.94 -2.73
C VAL A 125 -0.62 -16.48 -1.29
N PRO A 126 -0.84 -15.68 -0.22
CA PRO A 126 -0.89 -16.18 1.16
C PRO A 126 -1.90 -17.30 1.41
N TYR A 127 -3.05 -17.30 0.73
CA TYR A 127 -4.06 -18.36 0.86
C TYR A 127 -3.66 -19.64 0.14
N MET A 128 -2.89 -19.52 -0.95
CA MET A 128 -2.42 -20.66 -1.74
C MET A 128 -1.10 -21.25 -1.24
N LEU A 129 -0.32 -20.48 -0.49
CA LEU A 129 0.99 -20.88 0.03
C LEU A 129 0.98 -22.25 0.76
N PRO A 130 -0.01 -22.57 1.63
CA PRO A 130 -0.08 -23.87 2.30
C PRO A 130 -0.20 -25.06 1.33
N TYR A 131 -0.80 -24.84 0.16
CA TYR A 131 -1.04 -25.87 -0.84
C TYR A 131 0.11 -26.02 -1.83
N VAL A 132 0.81 -24.93 -2.17
CA VAL A 132 1.85 -24.90 -3.20
C VAL A 132 3.23 -25.18 -2.61
N LEU A 133 3.54 -24.65 -1.42
CA LEU A 133 4.85 -24.77 -0.77
C LEU A 133 4.68 -25.04 0.74
N PRO A 134 4.40 -26.31 1.13
CA PRO A 134 4.12 -26.69 2.52
C PRO A 134 5.28 -26.33 3.47
N ILE A 135 6.52 -26.41 2.98
CA ILE A 135 7.75 -26.10 3.75
C ILE A 135 7.79 -24.62 4.20
N LEU A 136 7.21 -23.70 3.41
CA LEU A 136 7.14 -22.28 3.77
C LEU A 136 5.94 -21.95 4.67
N ALA A 137 4.93 -22.81 4.72
CA ALA A 137 3.71 -22.62 5.51
C ALA A 137 3.98 -22.74 7.01
N GLU A 138 4.96 -23.55 7.42
CA GLU A 138 5.35 -23.66 8.84
C GLU A 138 5.93 -22.35 9.39
N THR A 139 6.57 -21.54 8.55
CA THR A 139 7.10 -20.22 8.93
C THR A 139 6.08 -19.09 8.75
N PHE A 140 5.03 -19.32 7.93
CA PHE A 140 4.03 -18.33 7.57
C PHE A 140 2.63 -18.80 7.96
N THR A 141 2.25 -18.53 9.20
CA THR A 141 0.86 -18.63 9.64
C THR A 141 0.10 -17.41 9.11
N PHE A 142 -0.70 -17.61 8.07
CA PHE A 142 -1.63 -16.59 7.58
C PHE A 142 -3.02 -16.91 8.16
N GLN A 143 -3.58 -15.95 8.91
CA GLN A 143 -4.93 -16.09 9.44
C GLN A 143 -5.89 -15.27 8.58
N PRO A 144 -6.89 -15.90 7.94
CA PRO A 144 -7.91 -15.18 7.19
C PRO A 144 -8.58 -14.12 8.07
N PRO A 145 -8.67 -12.86 7.63
CA PRO A 145 -9.34 -11.83 8.40
C PRO A 145 -10.83 -12.16 8.57
N SER A 146 -11.38 -11.86 9.73
CA SER A 146 -12.83 -11.91 9.95
C SER A 146 -13.54 -10.83 9.13
N GLY A 147 -14.86 -10.95 8.95
CA GLY A 147 -15.64 -9.96 8.21
C GLY A 147 -15.49 -8.54 8.74
N LEU A 148 -15.41 -8.36 10.07
CA LEU A 148 -15.19 -7.05 10.70
C LEU A 148 -13.81 -6.48 10.37
N VAL A 149 -12.77 -7.32 10.35
CA VAL A 149 -11.41 -6.89 9.99
C VAL A 149 -11.35 -6.49 8.51
N TRP A 150 -12.08 -7.18 7.62
CA TRP A 150 -12.21 -6.74 6.23
C TRP A 150 -12.85 -5.37 6.10
N VAL A 151 -13.95 -5.12 6.81
CA VAL A 151 -14.61 -3.79 6.84
C VAL A 151 -13.63 -2.73 7.32
N LEU A 152 -12.85 -3.03 8.36
CA LEU A 152 -11.82 -2.12 8.87
C LEU A 152 -10.73 -1.86 7.83
N ILE A 153 -10.19 -2.90 7.18
CA ILE A 153 -9.17 -2.76 6.12
C ILE A 153 -9.67 -1.85 5.01
N PHE A 154 -10.88 -2.11 4.49
CA PHE A 154 -11.46 -1.29 3.42
C PHE A 154 -11.80 0.13 3.89
N GLY A 155 -12.24 0.30 5.14
CA GLY A 155 -12.50 1.61 5.73
C GLY A 155 -11.23 2.45 5.85
N VAL A 156 -10.15 1.87 6.40
CA VAL A 156 -8.84 2.53 6.52
C VAL A 156 -8.26 2.81 5.14
N PHE A 157 -8.45 1.90 4.17
CA PHE A 157 -8.05 2.12 2.78
C PHE A 157 -8.81 3.29 2.12
N ALA A 158 -10.14 3.36 2.29
CA ALA A 158 -10.95 4.48 1.79
C ALA A 158 -10.53 5.82 2.43
N LEU A 159 -10.26 5.83 3.73
CA LEU A 159 -9.70 7.01 4.42
C LEU A 159 -8.34 7.40 3.86
N SER A 160 -7.50 6.42 3.53
CA SER A 160 -6.19 6.67 2.92
C SER A 160 -6.31 7.29 1.54
N ILE A 161 -7.28 6.85 0.72
CA ILE A 161 -7.59 7.47 -0.59
C ILE A 161 -7.97 8.94 -0.40
N LEU A 162 -8.89 9.23 0.53
CA LEU A 162 -9.35 10.59 0.80
C LEU A 162 -8.21 11.48 1.32
N ALA A 163 -7.43 10.99 2.28
CA ALA A 163 -6.29 11.71 2.84
C ALA A 163 -5.25 12.04 1.77
N LEU A 164 -4.93 11.07 0.90
CA LEU A 164 -3.93 11.26 -0.15
C LEU A 164 -4.42 12.27 -1.21
N GLU A 165 -5.68 12.22 -1.65
CA GLU A 165 -6.23 13.24 -2.57
C GLU A 165 -6.27 14.63 -1.92
N LEU A 166 -6.66 14.72 -0.64
CA LEU A 166 -6.74 16.00 0.06
C LEU A 166 -5.35 16.65 0.16
N ILE A 167 -4.35 15.89 0.59
CA ILE A 167 -2.98 16.38 0.81
C ILE A 167 -2.30 16.74 -0.51
N THR A 168 -2.50 15.93 -1.56
CA THR A 168 -1.93 16.21 -2.88
C THR A 168 -2.59 17.40 -3.56
N ARG A 169 -3.87 17.69 -3.29
CA ARG A 169 -4.53 18.93 -3.73
C ARG A 169 -4.09 20.17 -2.99
N THR A 170 -3.94 20.08 -1.66
CA THR A 170 -3.70 21.28 -0.85
C THR A 170 -2.26 21.77 -0.90
N ARG A 171 -1.26 20.93 -1.22
CA ARG A 171 0.19 21.26 -1.17
C ARG A 171 0.64 21.94 0.15
N ALA A 172 -0.21 21.93 1.18
CA ALA A 172 -0.07 22.79 2.35
C ALA A 172 0.95 22.21 3.34
N LEU A 173 0.99 20.88 3.47
CA LEU A 173 1.96 20.20 4.32
C LEU A 173 3.38 20.37 3.80
N THR A 174 3.58 20.25 2.49
CA THR A 174 4.92 20.40 1.91
C THR A 174 5.39 21.83 1.93
N THR A 175 4.52 22.81 1.69
CA THR A 175 4.88 24.23 1.86
C THR A 175 5.34 24.54 3.30
N ARG A 176 4.73 23.91 4.32
CA ARG A 176 5.12 24.07 5.74
C ARG A 176 6.42 23.33 6.10
N VAL A 177 6.63 22.12 5.60
CA VAL A 177 7.88 21.37 5.82
C VAL A 177 9.04 22.06 5.11
N TRP A 178 8.84 22.54 3.89
CA TRP A 178 9.84 23.34 3.16
C TRP A 178 10.12 24.69 3.84
N ALA A 179 9.15 25.28 4.54
CA ALA A 179 9.38 26.48 5.33
C ALA A 179 10.25 26.23 6.58
N LEU A 180 10.17 25.03 7.17
CA LEU A 180 11.00 24.63 8.32
C LEU A 180 12.43 24.22 7.89
N ALA A 181 12.61 23.77 6.65
CA ALA A 181 13.90 23.32 6.11
C ALA A 181 14.69 24.44 5.39
N ARG A 182 14.18 25.67 5.35
CA ARG A 182 14.92 26.83 4.84
C ARG A 182 15.79 27.41 5.98
N PRO A 183 17.10 27.60 5.75
CA PRO A 183 17.98 28.25 6.72
C PRO A 183 17.61 29.72 6.93
#